data_AF-A0A7S2MBX5-F1
#
_entry.id   AF-A0A7S2MBX5-F1
#
_cell.length_a   1.000
_cell.length_b   1.000
_cell.length_c   1.000
_cell.angle_alpha   90.00
_cell.angle_beta   90.00
_cell.angle_gamma   90.00
#
_symmetry.space_group_name_H-M   'P 1'
#
loop_
_entity.id
_entity.type
_entity.pdbx_description
1 polymer ?
#
loop_
_entity_poly.entity_id
_entity_poly.type
_entity_poly.pdbx_seq_one_letter_code
_entity_poly.pdbx_strand_id
1 'polypeptide(L)'
;VNFAVFSIARIGVVAIVVCSYPMLLFPSRSCFHSVVIGLQAALKGASSSSPTDAPIDNTSPPPPPAWLHITEGVGIVAFTFFISVVAPSIGTIMGLTGAIAGNLLGFVLPGIFFMKACPDSPKAMPMALTVLGSVFGVVCVVAQIIELA
;
A
#
# COMPACT_ATOMS: atom_id res chain seq x y z
N VAL A 1 -4.83 -39.46 14.88
CA VAL A 1 -3.99 -38.39 15.48
C VAL A 1 -3.78 -37.22 14.52
N ASN A 2 -3.34 -37.45 13.27
CA ASN A 2 -3.10 -36.36 12.30
C ASN A 2 -4.33 -35.46 12.02
N PHE A 3 -5.54 -36.02 11.90
CA PHE A 3 -6.75 -35.22 11.62
C PHE A 3 -7.10 -34.21 12.73
N ALA A 4 -6.91 -34.57 13.99
CA ALA A 4 -7.15 -33.69 15.12
C ALA A 4 -6.13 -32.53 15.16
N VAL A 5 -4.86 -32.84 14.91
CA VAL A 5 -3.79 -31.83 14.84
C VAL A 5 -4.03 -30.83 13.71
N PHE A 6 -4.42 -31.29 12.51
CA PHE A 6 -4.77 -30.40 11.41
C PHE A 6 -5.99 -29.52 11.70
N SER A 7 -7.00 -30.07 12.39
CA SER A 7 -8.19 -29.31 12.76
C SER A 7 -7.89 -28.22 13.78
N ILE A 8 -7.11 -28.55 14.81
CA ILE A 8 -6.67 -27.59 15.84
C ILE A 8 -5.79 -26.49 15.22
N ALA A 9 -4.86 -26.86 14.34
CA ALA A 9 -4.01 -25.90 13.65
C ALA A 9 -4.82 -24.92 12.79
N ARG A 10 -5.84 -25.39 12.07
CA ARG A 10 -6.74 -24.52 11.29
C ARG A 10 -7.49 -23.55 12.19
N ILE A 11 -8.06 -24.03 13.29
CA ILE A 11 -8.77 -23.17 14.24
C ILE A 11 -7.83 -22.11 14.82
N GLY A 12 -6.59 -22.50 15.16
CA GLY A 12 -5.56 -21.57 15.64
C GLY A 12 -5.25 -20.47 14.63
N VAL A 13 -5.00 -20.83 13.36
CA VAL A 13 -4.72 -19.84 12.29
C VAL A 13 -5.92 -18.92 12.08
N VAL A 14 -7.15 -19.45 12.06
CA VAL A 14 -8.37 -18.63 11.90
C VAL A 14 -8.53 -17.65 13.07
N ALA A 15 -8.35 -18.10 14.31
CA ALA A 15 -8.46 -17.24 15.49
C ALA A 15 -7.42 -16.11 15.47
N ILE A 16 -6.18 -16.42 15.09
CA ILE A 16 -5.12 -15.42 14.94
C ILE A 16 -5.51 -14.40 13.86
N VAL A 17 -5.96 -14.85 12.68
CA VAL A 17 -6.34 -13.96 11.58
C VAL A 17 -7.51 -13.04 11.98
N VAL A 18 -8.53 -13.57 12.66
CA VAL A 18 -9.68 -12.77 13.12
C VAL A 18 -9.27 -11.70 14.12
N CYS A 19 -8.31 -11.98 15.01
CA CYS A 19 -7.77 -10.98 15.93
C CYS A 19 -6.76 -10.02 15.28
N SER A 20 -5.96 -10.47 14.31
CA SER A 20 -4.97 -9.65 13.62
C SER A 20 -5.57 -8.70 12.61
N TYR A 21 -6.65 -9.10 11.93
CA TYR A 21 -7.30 -8.26 10.93
C TYR A 21 -7.75 -6.88 11.46
N PRO A 22 -8.46 -6.75 12.60
CA PRO A 22 -8.84 -5.44 13.13
C PRO A 22 -7.62 -4.60 13.56
N MET A 23 -6.57 -5.24 14.08
CA MET A 23 -5.33 -4.57 14.47
C MET A 23 -4.58 -4.00 13.26
N LEU A 24 -4.58 -4.72 12.12
CA LEU A 24 -3.94 -4.30 10.88
C LEU A 24 -4.79 -3.30 10.08
N LEU A 25 -6.12 -3.34 10.24
CA LEU A 25 -7.01 -2.44 9.53
C LEU A 25 -6.83 -0.98 10.01
N PHE A 26 -6.56 -0.77 11.29
CA PHE A 26 -6.33 0.56 11.86
C PHE A 26 -5.20 1.37 11.16
N PRO A 27 -3.95 0.87 11.04
CA PRO A 27 -2.90 1.59 10.32
C PRO A 27 -3.18 1.66 8.82
N SER A 28 -3.76 0.62 8.22
CA SER A 28 -4.06 0.61 6.78
C SER A 28 -4.99 1.76 6.37
N ARG A 29 -5.98 2.06 7.23
CA ARG A 29 -6.91 3.18 7.06
C ARG A 29 -6.22 4.53 7.19
N SER A 30 -5.33 4.70 8.17
CA SER A 30 -4.58 5.95 8.34
C SER A 30 -3.68 6.25 7.13
N CYS A 31 -3.08 5.21 6.54
CA CYS A 31 -2.31 5.33 5.31
C CYS A 31 -3.20 5.71 4.12
N PHE A 32 -4.33 5.05 3.95
CA PHE A 32 -5.20 5.27 2.80
C PHE A 32 -5.88 6.65 2.84
N HIS A 33 -6.23 7.17 4.01
CA HIS A 33 -6.68 8.58 4.15
C HIS A 33 -5.62 9.58 3.65
N SER A 34 -4.35 9.37 4.03
CA SER A 34 -3.24 10.23 3.59
C SER A 34 -3.00 10.14 2.08
N VAL A 35 -3.14 8.94 1.50
CA VAL A 35 -3.00 8.71 0.06
C VAL A 35 -4.18 9.31 -0.71
N VAL A 36 -5.41 9.18 -0.24
CA VAL A 36 -6.60 9.75 -0.91
C VAL A 36 -6.54 11.27 -0.94
N ILE A 37 -6.19 11.91 0.18
CA ILE A 37 -6.02 13.37 0.22
C ILE A 37 -4.87 13.80 -0.70
N GLY A 38 -3.73 13.11 -0.64
CA GLY A 38 -2.58 13.39 -1.52
C GLY A 38 -2.91 13.21 -3.01
N LEU A 39 -3.67 12.17 -3.35
CA LEU A 39 -4.12 11.89 -4.71
C LEU A 39 -5.15 12.90 -5.20
N GLN A 40 -6.11 13.30 -4.35
CA GLN A 40 -7.07 14.34 -4.69
C GLN A 40 -6.37 15.69 -4.92
N ALA A 41 -5.36 16.01 -4.12
CA ALA A 41 -4.51 17.18 -4.32
C ALA A 41 -3.72 17.09 -5.64
N ALA A 42 -3.15 15.92 -5.96
CA ALA A 42 -2.42 15.69 -7.22
C ALA A 42 -3.31 15.76 -8.46
N LEU A 43 -4.52 15.17 -8.41
CA LEU A 43 -5.49 15.19 -9.51
C LEU A 43 -6.08 16.60 -9.74
N LYS A 44 -6.38 17.34 -8.67
CA LYS A 44 -6.77 18.75 -8.78
C LYS A 44 -5.61 19.61 -9.30
N GLY A 45 -4.38 19.35 -8.87
CA GLY A 45 -3.17 20.04 -9.32
C GLY A 45 -2.76 19.73 -10.77
N ALA A 46 -3.05 18.53 -11.28
CA ALA A 46 -2.81 18.16 -12.68
C ALA A 46 -3.73 18.89 -13.68
N SER A 47 -4.75 19.60 -13.18
CA SER A 47 -5.64 20.43 -13.99
C SER A 47 -5.20 21.90 -14.08
N SER A 48 -4.08 22.27 -13.44
CA SER A 48 -3.60 23.65 -13.39
C SER A 48 -2.07 23.70 -13.40
N SER A 49 -1.51 24.01 -14.56
CA SER A 49 -0.11 24.38 -14.74
C SER A 49 0.25 25.67 -13.98
N SER A 50 0.80 25.56 -12.76
CA SER A 50 1.96 26.37 -12.30
C SER A 50 2.30 26.10 -10.83
N PRO A 51 3.61 26.15 -10.47
CA PRO A 51 4.11 25.73 -9.17
C PRO A 51 4.40 26.94 -8.29
N THR A 52 3.46 27.41 -7.46
CA THR A 52 3.81 28.38 -6.40
C THR A 52 2.78 28.30 -5.27
N ASP A 53 3.29 28.00 -4.08
CA ASP A 53 2.74 28.27 -2.77
C ASP A 53 1.46 27.55 -2.31
N ALA A 54 1.63 26.82 -1.22
CA ALA A 54 0.55 26.37 -0.37
C ALA A 54 -0.28 27.56 0.13
N PRO A 55 -1.61 27.42 0.20
CA PRO A 55 -2.39 28.06 1.24
C PRO A 55 -2.84 26.97 2.23
N ILE A 56 -2.41 27.15 3.47
CA ILE A 56 -3.16 26.72 4.64
C ILE A 56 -4.47 27.51 4.59
N ASP A 57 -5.47 27.04 3.84
CA ASP A 57 -6.79 27.67 3.82
C ASP A 57 -7.67 27.10 4.94
N ASN A 58 -8.01 28.02 5.84
CA ASN A 58 -8.88 27.86 6.99
C ASN A 58 -10.36 27.90 6.58
N THR A 59 -10.75 27.10 5.60
CA THR A 59 -12.16 26.87 5.30
C THR A 59 -12.50 25.46 5.75
N SER A 60 -12.91 25.36 7.03
CA SER A 60 -13.49 24.20 7.71
C SER A 60 -13.80 23.03 6.76
N PRO A 61 -12.95 21.98 6.71
CA PRO A 61 -13.30 20.80 5.93
C PRO A 61 -14.62 20.26 6.52
N PRO A 62 -15.66 20.06 5.71
CA PRO A 62 -16.91 19.48 6.20
C PRO A 62 -16.55 18.19 6.95
N PRO A 63 -17.16 17.93 8.12
CA PRO A 63 -16.82 16.77 8.94
C PRO A 63 -16.83 15.54 8.03
N PRO A 64 -15.70 14.82 7.89
CA PRO A 64 -15.67 13.67 7.00
C PRO A 64 -16.80 12.74 7.45
N PRO A 65 -17.79 12.44 6.59
CA PRO A 65 -18.90 11.63 7.01
C PRO A 65 -18.33 10.29 7.44
N ALA A 66 -18.75 9.78 8.61
CA ALA A 66 -18.30 8.48 9.13
C ALA A 66 -18.43 7.36 8.08
N TRP A 67 -19.37 7.55 7.14
CA TRP A 67 -19.55 6.73 5.94
C TRP A 67 -18.33 6.63 5.02
N LEU A 68 -17.57 7.71 4.78
CA LEU A 68 -16.42 7.68 3.88
C LEU A 68 -15.32 6.75 4.40
N HIS A 69 -15.13 6.77 5.72
CA HIS A 69 -14.21 5.88 6.41
C HIS A 69 -14.67 4.41 6.41
N ILE A 70 -15.98 4.18 6.47
CA ILE A 70 -16.55 2.82 6.39
C ILE A 70 -16.44 2.31 4.95
N THR A 71 -16.72 3.14 3.95
CA THR A 71 -16.59 2.76 2.53
C THR A 71 -15.16 2.39 2.15
N GLU A 72 -14.17 3.04 2.76
CA GLU A 72 -12.76 2.74 2.54
C GLU A 72 -12.36 1.36 3.07
N GLY A 73 -12.75 1.05 4.31
CA GLY A 73 -12.53 -0.28 4.88
C GLY A 73 -13.26 -1.38 4.12
N VAL A 74 -14.52 -1.14 3.73
CA VAL A 74 -15.29 -2.08 2.89
C VAL A 74 -14.63 -2.26 1.52
N GLY A 75 -14.10 -1.20 0.93
CA GLY A 75 -13.36 -1.26 -0.34
C GLY A 75 -12.11 -2.13 -0.25
N ILE A 76 -11.32 -1.99 0.83
CA ILE A 76 -10.14 -2.83 1.06
C ILE A 76 -10.55 -4.30 1.24
N VAL A 77 -11.58 -4.59 2.02
CA VAL A 77 -12.09 -5.96 2.21
C VAL A 77 -12.59 -6.55 0.90
N ALA A 78 -13.37 -5.80 0.13
CA ALA A 78 -13.91 -6.23 -1.15
C ALA A 78 -12.81 -6.50 -2.18
N PHE A 79 -11.79 -5.64 -2.24
CA PHE A 79 -10.63 -5.84 -3.11
C PHE A 79 -9.83 -7.08 -2.69
N THR A 80 -9.60 -7.27 -1.39
CA THR A 80 -8.93 -8.46 -0.87
C THR A 80 -9.71 -9.74 -1.18
N PHE A 81 -11.04 -9.69 -1.08
CA PHE A 81 -11.92 -10.79 -1.45
C PHE A 81 -11.83 -11.11 -2.94
N PHE A 82 -11.83 -10.09 -3.80
CA PHE A 82 -11.67 -10.27 -5.24
C PHE A 82 -10.34 -10.95 -5.58
N ILE A 83 -9.24 -10.51 -4.97
CA ILE A 83 -7.92 -11.16 -5.11
C ILE A 83 -7.99 -12.62 -4.65
N SER A 84 -8.66 -12.90 -3.53
CA SER A 84 -8.80 -14.27 -3.02
C SER A 84 -9.58 -15.20 -3.94
N VAL A 85 -10.48 -14.68 -4.78
CA VAL A 85 -11.22 -15.47 -5.78
C VAL A 85 -10.36 -15.75 -7.01
N VAL A 86 -9.52 -14.80 -7.41
CA VAL A 86 -8.69 -14.89 -8.63
C VAL A 86 -7.38 -15.64 -8.39
N ALA A 87 -6.80 -15.58 -7.20
CA ALA A 87 -5.50 -16.16 -6.90
C ALA A 87 -5.63 -17.47 -6.08
N PRO A 88 -5.44 -18.66 -6.71
CA PRO A 88 -5.51 -19.96 -6.02
C PRO A 88 -4.27 -20.28 -5.17
N SER A 89 -3.17 -19.53 -5.30
CA SER A 89 -1.88 -19.79 -4.66
C SER A 89 -1.51 -18.76 -3.59
N ILE A 90 -1.54 -19.17 -2.32
CA ILE A 90 -1.14 -18.34 -1.17
C ILE A 90 0.33 -17.88 -1.30
N GLY A 91 1.19 -18.73 -1.87
CA GLY A 91 2.61 -18.44 -2.10
C GLY A 91 2.82 -17.25 -3.02
N THR A 92 2.07 -17.17 -4.12
CA THR A 92 2.11 -16.07 -5.09
C THR A 92 1.68 -14.75 -4.46
N ILE A 93 0.63 -14.76 -3.63
CA ILE A 93 0.13 -13.56 -2.94
C ILE A 93 1.14 -13.05 -1.92
N MET A 94 1.75 -13.95 -1.14
CA MET A 94 2.81 -13.62 -0.19
C MET A 94 4.07 -13.10 -0.90
N GLY A 95 4.46 -13.73 -2.01
CA GLY A 95 5.58 -13.29 -2.85
C GLY A 95 5.35 -11.90 -3.43
N LEU A 96 4.17 -11.65 -3.99
CA LEU A 96 3.76 -10.34 -4.52
C LEU A 96 3.77 -9.27 -3.42
N THR A 97 3.16 -9.56 -2.27
CA THR A 97 3.09 -8.61 -1.15
C THR A 97 4.49 -8.28 -0.63
N GLY A 98 5.36 -9.31 -0.49
CA GLY A 98 6.75 -9.14 -0.09
C GLY A 98 7.57 -8.34 -1.11
N ALA A 99 7.39 -8.60 -2.40
CA ALA A 99 8.07 -7.87 -3.47
C ALA A 99 7.64 -6.39 -3.52
N ILE A 100 6.35 -6.10 -3.40
CA ILE A 100 5.83 -4.73 -3.41
C ILE A 100 6.29 -3.98 -2.15
N ALA A 101 6.03 -4.52 -0.96
CA ALA A 101 6.39 -3.87 0.30
C ALA A 101 7.91 -3.76 0.46
N GLY A 102 8.66 -4.81 0.08
CA GLY A 102 10.11 -4.85 0.12
C GLY A 102 10.75 -3.84 -0.83
N ASN A 103 10.22 -3.68 -2.05
CA ASN A 103 10.73 -2.65 -2.97
C ASN A 103 10.40 -1.23 -2.49
N LEU A 104 9.19 -1.00 -1.96
CA LEU A 104 8.80 0.30 -1.44
C LEU A 104 9.65 0.70 -0.24
N LEU A 105 9.86 -0.21 0.72
CA LEU A 105 10.62 0.08 1.93
C LEU A 105 12.13 0.05 1.69
N GLY A 106 12.61 -0.85 0.84
CA GLY A 106 14.04 -1.08 0.60
C GLY A 106 14.67 -0.10 -0.39
N PHE A 107 13.94 0.34 -1.43
CA PHE A 107 14.49 1.21 -2.47
C PHE A 107 13.84 2.60 -2.48
N VAL A 108 12.53 2.70 -2.30
CA VAL A 108 11.80 3.97 -2.43
C VAL A 108 11.92 4.83 -1.17
N LEU A 109 11.73 4.23 0.01
CA LEU A 109 11.80 4.94 1.29
C LEU A 109 13.17 5.65 1.52
N PRO A 110 14.34 4.97 1.40
CA PRO A 110 15.63 5.65 1.59
C PRO A 110 15.91 6.71 0.50
N GLY A 111 15.43 6.51 -0.73
CA GLY A 111 15.55 7.50 -1.81
C GLY A 111 14.83 8.80 -1.48
N ILE A 112 13.59 8.72 -0.99
CA ILE A 112 12.80 9.90 -0.60
C ILE A 112 13.38 10.59 0.64
N PHE A 113 13.82 9.81 1.64
CA PHE A 113 14.46 10.37 2.84
C PHE A 113 15.74 11.12 2.51
N PHE A 114 16.58 10.57 1.63
CA PHE A 114 17.82 11.23 1.22
C PHE A 114 17.54 12.52 0.45
N MET A 115 16.54 12.54 -0.44
CA MET A 115 16.14 13.75 -1.17
C MET A 115 15.59 14.86 -0.26
N LYS A 116 14.94 14.50 0.84
CA LYS A 116 14.40 15.47 1.82
C LYS A 116 15.44 15.92 2.84
N ALA A 117 16.37 15.05 3.24
CA ALA A 117 17.39 15.35 4.25
C ALA A 117 18.58 16.16 3.70
N CYS A 118 18.93 15.97 2.42
CA CYS A 118 20.07 16.63 1.77
C CYS A 118 19.64 17.37 0.48
N PRO A 119 19.01 18.55 0.58
CA PRO A 119 18.54 19.30 -0.60
C PRO A 119 19.67 19.82 -1.51
N ASP A 120 20.88 20.01 -0.99
CA ASP A 120 22.05 20.55 -1.71
C ASP A 120 22.95 19.50 -2.40
N SER A 121 22.69 18.21 -2.21
CA SER A 121 23.48 17.13 -2.83
C SER A 121 22.91 16.71 -4.20
N PRO A 122 23.74 16.16 -5.11
CA PRO A 122 23.28 15.75 -6.43
C PRO A 122 22.16 14.70 -6.33
N LYS A 123 20.96 15.09 -6.78
CA LYS A 123 19.72 14.28 -6.77
C LYS A 123 19.80 13.04 -7.67
N ALA A 124 20.88 12.87 -8.43
CA ALA A 124 21.07 11.77 -9.37
C ALA A 124 21.12 10.39 -8.67
N MET A 125 21.77 10.28 -7.51
CA MET A 125 21.89 9.00 -6.79
C MET A 125 20.56 8.50 -6.19
N PRO A 126 19.79 9.31 -5.44
CA PRO A 126 18.48 8.86 -4.93
C PRO A 126 17.45 8.65 -6.03
N MET A 127 17.52 9.42 -7.13
CA MET A 127 16.67 9.22 -8.29
C MET A 127 17.01 7.90 -9.00
N ALA A 128 18.28 7.54 -9.14
CA ALA A 128 18.70 6.26 -9.69
C ALA A 128 18.22 5.07 -8.85
N LEU A 129 18.28 5.15 -7.51
CA LEU A 129 17.75 4.11 -6.62
C LEU A 129 16.23 3.95 -6.74
N THR A 130 15.51 5.06 -6.87
CA THR A 130 14.05 5.04 -7.05
C THR A 130 13.67 4.43 -8.40
N VAL A 131 14.37 4.81 -9.47
CA VAL A 131 14.16 4.28 -10.83
C VAL A 131 14.50 2.79 -10.87
N LEU A 132 15.64 2.38 -10.32
CA LEU A 132 16.08 0.98 -10.30
C LEU A 132 15.13 0.11 -9.46
N GLY A 133 14.70 0.59 -8.29
CA GLY A 133 13.70 -0.07 -7.45
C GLY A 133 12.34 -0.18 -8.13
N SER A 134 11.91 0.86 -8.85
CA SER A 134 10.70 0.83 -9.68
C SER A 134 10.79 -0.21 -10.79
N VAL A 135 11.90 -0.24 -11.54
CA VAL A 135 12.08 -1.22 -12.62
C VAL A 135 12.10 -2.65 -12.07
N PHE A 136 12.87 -2.89 -11.01
CA PHE A 136 12.92 -4.20 -10.36
C PHE A 136 11.54 -4.62 -9.82
N GLY A 137 10.78 -3.69 -9.23
CA GLY A 137 9.42 -3.94 -8.77
C GLY A 137 8.45 -4.31 -9.90
N VAL A 138 8.49 -3.61 -11.02
CA VAL A 138 7.66 -3.94 -12.19
C VAL A 138 8.03 -5.33 -12.72
N VAL A 139 9.32 -5.66 -12.83
CA VAL A 139 9.77 -6.98 -13.30
C VAL A 139 9.31 -8.08 -12.35
N CYS A 140 9.42 -7.90 -11.04
CA CYS A 140 8.93 -8.87 -10.05
C CYS A 140 7.42 -9.09 -10.13
N VAL A 141 6.64 -8.02 -10.29
CA VAL A 141 5.18 -8.13 -10.44
C VAL A 141 4.82 -8.86 -11.72
N VAL A 142 5.46 -8.54 -12.85
CA VAL A 142 5.23 -9.21 -14.13
C VAL A 142 5.60 -10.69 -14.06
N ALA A 143 6.74 -11.03 -13.46
CA ALA A 143 7.14 -12.42 -13.27
C ALA A 143 6.11 -13.20 -12.43
N GLN A 144 5.59 -12.58 -11.37
CA GLN A 144 4.60 -13.20 -10.50
C GLN A 144 3.24 -13.38 -11.19
N ILE A 145 2.86 -12.47 -12.10
CA ILE A 145 1.66 -12.60 -12.94
C ILE A 145 1.82 -13.73 -13.95
N ILE A 146 3.00 -13.88 -14.55
CA ILE A 146 3.28 -14.99 -15.49
C ILE A 146 3.23 -16.35 -14.78
N GLU A 147 3.71 -16.42 -13.53
CA GLU A 147 3.63 -17.66 -12.73
C GLU A 147 2.19 -18.02 -12.32
N LEU A 148 1.27 -17.05 -12.36
CA LEU A 148 -0.15 -17.23 -12.06
C LEU A 148 -0.99 -17.62 -13.28
N ALA A 149 -0.52 -17.35 -14.51
CA ALA A 149 -1.20 -17.59 -15.78
C ALA A 149 -0.85 -18.94 -16.41
#